data_AF-A0A257EYE6-F1
#
_entry.id   AF-A0A257EYE6-F1
#
_cell.length_a   1.000
_cell.length_b   1.000
_cell.length_c   1.000
_cell.angle_alpha   90.00
_cell.angle_beta   90.00
_cell.angle_gamma   90.00
#
_symmetry.space_group_name_H-M   'P 1'
#
loop_
_entity.id
_entity.type
_entity.pdbx_description
1 polymer ?
#
loop_
_entity_poly.entity_id
_entity_poly.type
_entity_poly.pdbx_seq_one_letter_code
_entity_poly.pdbx_strand_id
1 'polypeptide(L)' 'MDYSKSGAANMLKKGPKHKEHNEPGGKKNPYGKREDKAELLAKMKAAAEARKAE' A
#
# COMPACT_ATOMS: atom_id res chain seq x y z
N MET A 1 14.17 -32.15 -31.25
CA MET A 1 13.61 -31.61 -29.99
C MET A 1 12.78 -30.39 -30.38
N ASP A 2 11.47 -30.42 -30.13
CA ASP A 2 10.55 -29.38 -30.60
C ASP A 2 10.37 -28.31 -29.50
N TYR A 3 11.15 -27.23 -29.57
CA TYR A 3 11.18 -26.15 -28.57
C TYR A 3 9.86 -25.39 -28.44
N SER A 4 8.92 -25.59 -29.37
CA SER A 4 7.56 -25.05 -29.27
C SER A 4 6.72 -25.71 -28.16
N LYS A 5 7.09 -26.92 -27.73
CA LYS A 5 6.41 -27.69 -26.67
C LYS A 5 7.01 -27.51 -25.28
N SER A 6 8.18 -26.89 -25.18
CA SER A 6 8.70 -26.37 -23.92
C SER A 6 7.98 -25.06 -23.59
N GLY A 7 6.72 -25.17 -23.16
CA GLY A 7 5.89 -24.03 -22.79
C GLY A 7 6.55 -23.13 -21.73
N ALA A 8 6.25 -21.84 -21.78
CA ALA A 8 6.78 -20.86 -20.85
C ALA A 8 6.40 -21.17 -19.39
N ALA A 9 7.28 -20.88 -18.44
CA ALA A 9 7.01 -21.05 -17.01
C ALA A 9 5.77 -20.24 -16.59
N ASN A 10 4.83 -20.89 -15.90
CA ASN A 10 3.64 -20.24 -15.37
C ASN A 10 4.02 -19.30 -14.21
N MET A 11 4.32 -18.05 -14.56
CA MET A 11 4.57 -17.00 -13.57
C MET A 11 3.24 -16.64 -12.89
N LEU A 12 3.10 -17.03 -11.61
CA LEU A 12 1.92 -16.69 -10.82
C LEU A 12 1.94 -15.18 -10.51
N LYS A 13 1.25 -14.39 -11.34
CA LYS A 13 1.25 -12.92 -11.28
C LYS A 13 0.59 -12.31 -10.03
N LYS A 14 0.11 -13.11 -9.07
CA LYS A 14 -0.65 -12.67 -7.88
C LYS A 14 -0.11 -13.24 -6.56
N GLY A 15 1.19 -13.54 -6.49
CA GLY A 15 1.83 -13.91 -5.23
C GLY A 15 1.80 -12.79 -4.18
N PRO A 16 2.04 -13.09 -2.89
CA PRO A 16 2.19 -12.08 -1.85
C PRO A 16 3.31 -11.09 -2.24
N LYS A 17 3.06 -9.79 -2.07
CA LYS A 17 4.09 -8.78 -2.30
C LYS A 17 5.18 -8.89 -1.23
N HIS A 18 6.43 -8.65 -1.62
CA HIS A 18 7.53 -8.50 -0.67
C HIS A 18 7.27 -7.28 0.23
N LYS A 19 7.57 -7.43 1.52
CA LYS A 19 7.61 -6.30 2.46
C LYS A 19 9.03 -5.78 2.51
N GLU A 20 9.20 -4.54 2.09
CA GLU A 20 10.50 -3.88 2.03
C GLU A 20 10.97 -3.49 3.43
N HIS A 21 12.29 -3.49 3.67
CA HIS A 21 12.85 -3.15 4.98
C HIS A 21 12.52 -1.71 5.39
N ASN A 22 12.53 -0.79 4.42
CA ASN A 22 12.28 0.62 4.62
C ASN A 22 10.79 1.00 4.43
N GLU A 23 9.89 0.02 4.37
CA GLU A 23 8.45 0.27 4.27
C GLU A 23 7.98 1.14 5.46
N PRO A 24 7.39 2.32 5.21
CA PRO A 24 7.00 3.23 6.26
C PRO A 24 5.89 2.63 7.13
N GLY A 25 6.03 2.74 8.45
CA GLY A 25 5.18 2.07 9.43
C GLY A 25 5.48 0.58 9.65
N GLY A 26 6.57 0.07 9.10
CA GLY A 26 7.09 -1.26 9.39
C GLY A 26 7.82 -1.34 10.74
N LYS A 27 8.16 -2.56 11.18
CA LYS A 27 8.89 -2.77 12.46
C LYS A 27 10.24 -2.04 12.51
N LYS A 28 10.93 -1.95 11.37
CA LYS A 28 12.27 -1.34 11.26
C LYS A 28 12.24 0.12 10.84
N ASN A 29 11.20 0.55 10.12
CA ASN A 29 10.91 1.95 9.83
C ASN A 29 9.52 2.32 10.38
N PRO A 30 9.40 2.64 11.68
CA PRO A 30 8.10 2.94 12.31
C PRO A 30 7.54 4.29 11.87
N TYR A 31 8.37 5.15 11.29
CA TYR A 31 8.00 6.50 10.87
C TYR A 31 7.29 6.50 9.53
N GLY A 32 6.53 7.56 9.25
CA GLY A 32 5.81 7.72 7.99
C GLY A 32 4.60 6.78 7.82
N LYS A 33 4.21 6.04 8.88
CA LYS A 33 2.95 5.29 8.87
C LYS A 33 1.82 6.27 8.56
N ARG A 34 1.07 5.99 7.49
CA ARG A 34 -0.17 6.72 7.24
C ARG A 34 -1.19 6.36 8.32
N GLU A 35 -1.89 7.38 8.76
CA GLU A 35 -3.01 7.25 9.69
C GLU A 35 -4.06 6.32 9.11
N ASP A 36 -4.79 5.64 10.00
CA ASP A 36 -5.82 4.72 9.55
C ASP A 36 -6.93 5.51 8.85
N LYS A 37 -7.63 4.89 7.90
CA LYS A 37 -8.61 5.58 7.04
C LYS A 37 -9.64 6.39 7.83
N ALA A 38 -10.03 5.90 9.02
CA ALA A 38 -10.96 6.58 9.91
C ALA A 38 -10.41 7.92 10.41
N GLU A 39 -9.15 7.95 10.85
CA GLU A 39 -8.47 9.15 11.37
C GLU A 39 -8.29 10.20 10.26
N LEU A 40 -7.89 9.76 9.07
CA LEU A 40 -7.78 10.64 7.90
C LEU A 40 -9.12 11.31 7.57
N LEU A 41 -10.21 10.54 7.56
CA LEU A 41 -11.55 11.08 7.29
C LEU A 41 -12.01 12.05 8.38
N ALA A 42 -11.71 11.78 9.64
CA ALA A 42 -12.02 12.69 10.73
C ALA A 42 -11.30 14.05 10.55
N LYS A 43 -10.01 14.03 10.20
CA LYS A 43 -9.24 15.25 9.91
C LYS A 43 -9.80 16.03 8.73
N MET A 44 -10.18 15.34 7.65
CA MET A 44 -10.78 16.00 6.48
C MET A 44 -12.12 16.65 6.82
N LYS A 45 -12.95 15.99 7.64
CA LYS A 45 -14.22 16.57 8.11
C LYS A 45 -13.98 17.78 8.99
N ALA A 46 -13.09 17.69 9.97
CA ALA A 46 -12.74 18.82 10.84
C ALA A 46 -12.20 20.02 10.04
N ALA A 47 -11.35 19.78 9.05
CA ALA A 47 -10.85 20.83 8.17
C ALA A 47 -11.96 21.47 7.31
N ALA A 48 -12.92 20.66 6.85
CA ALA A 48 -14.07 21.16 6.11
C ALA A 48 -15.04 21.96 6.99
N GLU A 49 -15.22 21.58 8.25
CA GLU A 49 -16.01 22.34 9.23
C GLU A 49 -15.35 23.67 9.59
N ALA A 50 -14.04 23.67 9.84
CA ALA A 50 -13.27 24.90 10.11
C ALA A 50 -13.40 25.92 8.96
N ARG A 51 -13.33 25.46 7.71
CA ARG A 51 -13.49 26.30 6.50
C ARG A 51 -14.89 26.83 6.27
N LYS A 52 -15.92 26.25 6.90
CA LYS A 52 -17.31 26.75 6.80
C LYS A 52 -17.63 27.75 7.90
N ALA A 53 -16.86 27.72 8.99
CA ALA A 53 -17.01 28.60 10.13
C ALA A 53 -16.22 29.92 9.98
N GLU A 54 -15.25 29.95 9.07
CA GLU A 54 -14.60 31.15 8.52
C GLU A 54 -15.46 31.78 7.42
#